data_AF-A0A9X0I5N4-F1
#
_entry.id   AF-A0A9X0I5N4-F1
#
_cell.length_a   1.000
_cell.length_b   1.000
_cell.length_c   1.000
_cell.angle_alpha   90.00
_cell.angle_beta   90.00
_cell.angle_gamma   90.00
#
_symmetry.space_group_name_H-M   'P 1'
#
loop_
_entity.id
_entity.type
_entity.pdbx_description
1 polymer ?
#
loop_
_entity_poly.entity_id
_entity_poly.type
_entity_poly.pdbx_seq_one_letter_code
_entity_poly.pdbx_strand_id
1 'polypeptide(L)'
;MTDLPGTLAAVPDEIEVEAVDTRPLDELLDDLYRGQERISQVDIYRRAVAAELPAQLLARLNALPQGEYAVDEVTDLLGGSVG
;
A
#
# COMPACT_ATOMS: atom_id res chain seq x y z
N MET A 1 4.50 46.68 26.91
CA MET A 1 5.07 47.09 25.61
C MET A 1 6.53 46.67 25.58
N THR A 2 6.77 45.40 25.23
CA THR A 2 7.85 44.95 24.35
C THR A 2 7.28 43.75 23.63
N ASP A 3 7.31 43.83 22.32
CA ASP A 3 6.79 42.85 21.37
C ASP A 3 7.93 41.95 20.86
N LEU A 4 7.52 40.76 20.43
CA LEU A 4 8.09 39.82 19.45
C LEU A 4 8.57 38.43 19.90
N PRO A 5 8.28 37.40 19.07
CA PRO A 5 8.02 36.03 19.47
C PRO A 5 9.24 35.12 19.26
N GLY A 6 9.53 34.27 20.24
CA GLY A 6 10.55 33.25 20.14
C GLY A 6 9.96 31.94 19.62
N THR A 7 10.14 31.72 18.32
CA THR A 7 10.38 30.40 17.71
C THR A 7 9.26 29.37 17.84
N LEU A 8 8.48 29.27 16.75
CA LEU A 8 8.04 27.99 16.19
C LEU A 8 9.22 27.01 16.18
N ALA A 9 9.34 26.18 17.20
CA ALA A 9 9.90 24.86 17.05
C ALA A 9 8.70 23.94 16.87
N ALA A 10 8.21 23.86 15.63
CA ALA A 10 7.54 22.65 15.19
C ALA A 10 8.49 21.52 15.58
N VAL A 11 8.03 20.65 16.47
CA VAL A 11 8.59 19.31 16.54
C VAL A 11 7.95 18.58 15.36
N PRO A 12 8.62 18.33 14.23
CA PRO A 12 8.26 17.18 13.44
C PRO A 12 8.81 15.99 14.22
N ASP A 13 8.12 15.62 15.30
CA ASP A 13 8.31 14.32 15.96
C ASP A 13 7.48 13.28 15.21
N GLU A 14 7.66 13.23 13.90
CA GLU A 14 7.18 12.15 13.06
C GLU A 14 8.32 11.94 12.08
N ILE A 15 9.17 10.95 12.38
CA ILE A 15 9.72 10.18 11.28
C ILE A 15 8.48 9.59 10.61
N GLU A 16 7.93 10.33 9.64
CA GLU A 16 7.03 9.78 8.64
C GLU A 16 7.86 8.70 7.95
N VAL A 17 7.86 7.50 8.53
CA VAL A 17 7.99 6.29 7.72
C VAL A 17 6.89 6.47 6.69
N GLU A 18 7.22 6.99 5.50
CA GLU A 18 6.25 7.32 4.46
C GLU A 18 5.33 6.12 4.34
N ALA A 19 4.14 6.23 4.95
CA ALA A 19 3.23 5.12 5.05
C ALA A 19 2.80 4.89 3.61
N VAL A 20 3.33 3.83 3.00
CA VAL A 20 3.11 3.53 1.58
C VAL A 20 1.60 3.57 1.36
N ASP A 21 1.14 4.52 0.55
CA ASP A 21 -0.28 4.73 0.32
C ASP A 21 -0.87 3.49 -0.33
N THR A 22 -1.72 2.77 0.42
CA THR A 22 -2.34 1.52 -0.05
C THR A 22 -3.64 1.76 -0.82
N ARG A 23 -4.18 2.99 -0.84
CA ARG A 23 -5.44 3.29 -1.54
C ARG A 23 -5.44 2.87 -3.01
N PRO A 24 -4.38 3.12 -3.80
CA PRO A 24 -4.34 2.69 -5.20
C PRO A 24 -4.36 1.17 -5.37
N LEU A 25 -3.81 0.43 -4.39
CA LEU A 25 -3.87 -1.03 -4.37
C LEU A 25 -5.29 -1.51 -4.02
N ASP A 26 -5.95 -0.88 -3.05
CA ASP A 26 -7.32 -1.24 -2.67
C ASP A 26 -8.30 -1.03 -3.84
N GLU A 27 -8.19 0.10 -4.55
CA GLU A 27 -9.00 0.37 -5.75
C GLU A 27 -8.74 -0.65 -6.87
N LEU A 28 -7.47 -1.02 -7.10
CA LEU A 28 -7.11 -2.04 -8.06
C LEU A 28 -7.73 -3.40 -7.68
N LEU A 29 -7.66 -3.78 -6.40
CA LEU A 29 -8.20 -5.04 -5.92
C LEU A 29 -9.73 -5.08 -6.05
N ASP A 30 -10.46 -4.00 -5.77
CA ASP A 30 -11.92 -3.95 -5.98
C ASP A 30 -12.30 -4.20 -7.44
N ASP A 31 -11.62 -3.54 -8.38
CA ASP A 31 -11.89 -3.74 -9.81
C ASP A 31 -11.50 -5.15 -10.27
N LEU A 32 -10.35 -5.63 -9.80
CA LEU A 32 -9.78 -6.92 -10.18
C LEU A 32 -10.67 -8.09 -9.72
N TYR A 33 -11.17 -8.05 -8.48
CA TYR A 33 -12.01 -9.10 -7.90
C TYR A 33 -13.49 -8.95 -8.23
N ARG A 34 -13.87 -7.97 -9.05
CA ARG A 34 -15.27 -7.78 -9.46
C ARG A 34 -15.77 -8.98 -10.28
N GLY A 35 -16.50 -9.88 -9.61
CA GLY A 35 -17.03 -11.10 -10.21
C GLY A 35 -16.02 -12.24 -10.34
N GLN A 36 -14.88 -12.16 -9.64
CA GLN A 36 -13.87 -13.21 -9.55
C GLN A 36 -13.50 -13.43 -8.09
N GLU A 37 -13.62 -14.67 -7.60
CA GLU A 37 -13.35 -14.96 -6.18
C GLU A 37 -11.86 -15.13 -5.90
N ARG A 38 -11.10 -15.65 -6.87
CA ARG A 38 -9.65 -15.92 -6.72
C ARG A 38 -8.89 -15.55 -7.98
N ILE A 39 -7.70 -14.98 -7.80
CA ILE A 39 -6.88 -14.46 -8.89
C ILE A 39 -5.43 -14.83 -8.64
N SER A 40 -4.71 -15.20 -9.70
CA SER A 40 -3.31 -15.59 -9.59
C SER A 40 -2.42 -14.43 -9.18
N GLN A 41 -1.38 -14.70 -8.39
CA GLN A 41 -0.35 -13.72 -8.00
C GLN A 41 0.25 -13.02 -9.22
N VAL A 42 0.51 -13.76 -10.30
CA VAL A 42 1.09 -13.23 -11.53
C VAL A 42 0.14 -12.24 -12.20
N ASP A 43 -1.16 -12.52 -12.19
CA ASP A 43 -2.17 -11.65 -12.77
C ASP A 43 -2.42 -10.40 -11.93
N ILE A 44 -2.40 -10.52 -10.59
CA ILE A 44 -2.44 -9.38 -9.66
C ILE A 44 -1.22 -8.49 -9.91
N TYR A 45 -0.01 -9.07 -9.95
CA TYR A 45 1.23 -8.33 -10.18
C TYR A 45 1.25 -7.63 -11.54
N ARG A 46 0.86 -8.32 -12.62
CA ARG A 46 0.79 -7.72 -13.97
C ARG A 46 -0.15 -6.53 -14.02
N ARG A 47 -1.31 -6.61 -13.39
CA ARG A 47 -2.27 -5.50 -13.35
C ARG A 47 -1.80 -4.36 -12.45
N ALA A 48 -1.13 -4.67 -11.35
CA ALA A 48 -0.48 -3.68 -10.51
C ALA A 48 0.61 -2.89 -11.27
N VAL A 49 1.42 -3.58 -12.08
CA VAL A 49 2.39 -2.93 -12.97
C VAL A 49 1.70 -2.07 -14.03
N ALA A 50 0.62 -2.58 -14.64
CA ALA A 50 -0.15 -1.83 -15.64
C ALA A 50 -0.87 -0.61 -15.06
N ALA A 51 -1.24 -0.64 -13.78
CA ALA A 51 -1.79 0.46 -13.01
C ALA A 51 -0.72 1.40 -12.43
N GLU A 52 0.56 1.17 -12.77
CA GLU A 52 1.70 1.97 -12.33
C GLU A 52 1.78 2.12 -10.79
N LEU A 53 1.43 1.05 -10.06
CA LEU A 53 1.48 1.07 -8.60
C LEU A 53 2.90 1.39 -8.09
N PRO A 54 3.01 2.06 -6.92
CA PRO A 54 4.28 2.35 -6.27
C PRO A 54 5.21 1.13 -6.17
N ALA A 55 6.50 1.34 -6.40
CA ALA A 55 7.51 0.28 -6.41
C ALA A 55 7.54 -0.53 -5.10
N GLN A 56 7.26 0.10 -3.95
CA GLN A 56 7.17 -0.58 -2.66
C GLN A 56 6.02 -1.60 -2.63
N LEU A 57 4.86 -1.28 -3.21
CA LEU A 57 3.72 -2.21 -3.30
C LEU A 57 3.99 -3.34 -4.29
N LEU A 58 4.61 -3.02 -5.44
CA LEU A 58 5.03 -4.03 -6.41
C LEU A 58 6.02 -5.03 -5.81
N ALA A 59 6.98 -4.55 -5.00
CA ALA A 59 7.93 -5.41 -4.32
C ALA A 59 7.25 -6.37 -3.33
N ARG A 60 6.25 -5.88 -2.57
CA ARG A 60 5.45 -6.72 -1.66
C ARG A 60 4.62 -7.77 -2.42
N LEU A 61 3.96 -7.36 -3.51
CA LEU A 61 3.21 -8.28 -4.38
C LEU A 61 4.11 -9.36 -4.99
N ASN A 62 5.33 -9.01 -5.40
CA ASN A 62 6.30 -9.94 -5.95
C ASN A 62 6.92 -10.88 -4.89
N ALA A 63 6.84 -10.52 -3.61
CA ALA A 63 7.27 -11.38 -2.50
C ALA A 63 6.21 -12.42 -2.12
N LEU A 64 4.97 -12.28 -2.57
CA LEU A 64 3.93 -13.28 -2.35
C LEU A 64 4.28 -14.59 -3.07
N PRO A 65 4.06 -15.75 -2.44
CA PRO A 65 4.20 -17.04 -3.10
C PRO A 65 3.36 -17.14 -4.39
N GLN A 66 3.75 -18.03 -5.29
CA GLN A 66 2.89 -18.33 -6.43
C GLN A 66 1.65 -19.09 -5.97
N GLY A 67 0.49 -18.63 -6.42
CA GLY A 67 -0.81 -19.18 -6.03
C GLY A 67 -1.95 -18.28 -6.48
N GLU A 68 -3.16 -18.74 -6.20
CA GLU A 68 -4.39 -17.96 -6.36
C GLU A 68 -4.80 -17.44 -4.99
N TYR A 69 -5.11 -16.15 -4.93
CA TYR A 69 -5.45 -15.46 -3.69
C TYR A 69 -6.87 -14.90 -3.79
N ALA A 70 -7.61 -14.93 -2.70
CA ALA A 70 -8.80 -14.10 -2.52
C ALA A 70 -8.41 -12.66 -2.12
N VAL A 71 -9.31 -11.70 -2.29
CA VAL A 71 -9.06 -10.29 -1.91
C VAL A 71 -8.64 -10.17 -0.45
N ASP A 72 -9.35 -10.82 0.47
CA ASP A 72 -9.05 -10.78 1.90
C ASP A 72 -7.65 -11.35 2.21
N GLU A 73 -7.23 -12.39 1.49
CA GLU A 73 -5.89 -12.98 1.65
C GLU A 73 -4.80 -12.00 1.18
N VAL A 74 -5.02 -11.31 0.06
CA VAL A 74 -4.07 -10.32 -0.46
C VAL A 74 -3.98 -9.12 0.47
N THR A 75 -5.12 -8.60 0.94
CA THR A 75 -5.18 -7.43 1.83
C THR A 75 -4.54 -7.75 3.19
N ASP A 76 -4.74 -8.94 3.73
CA ASP A 76 -4.08 -9.40 4.96
C ASP A 76 -2.55 -9.48 4.79
N LEU A 77 -2.09 -10.10 3.70
CA LEU A 77 -0.66 -10.26 3.42
C LEU A 77 0.07 -8.94 3.11
N LEU A 78 -0.64 -7.95 2.54
CA LEU A 78 -0.07 -6.65 2.16
C LEU A 78 -0.26 -5.56 3.23
N GLY A 79 -1.32 -5.66 4.05
CA GLY A 79 -1.61 -4.80 5.19
C GLY A 79 -0.89 -5.24 6.48
N GLY A 80 -0.51 -6.52 6.56
CA GLY A 80 0.28 -7.11 7.64
C GLY A 80 1.76 -6.73 7.59
N SER A 81 2.09 -5.46 7.81
CA SER A 81 3.43 -5.03 8.21
C SER A 81 3.32 -4.19 9.49
N VAL A 82 2.75 -4.79 10.54
CA VAL A 82 2.93 -4.35 11.92
C VAL A 82 3.43 -5.55 12.71
N GLY A 83 4.74 -5.56 12.93
CA GLY A 83 5.48 -6.47 13.80
C GLY A 83 6.82 -5.83 14.11
#